data_AF-A0A811P762-F1
#
_entry.id   AF-A0A811P762-F1
#
_cell.length_a   1.000
_cell.length_b   1.000
_cell.length_c   1.000
_cell.angle_alpha   90.00
_cell.angle_beta   90.00
_cell.angle_gamma   90.00
#
_symmetry.space_group_name_H-M   'P 1'
#
loop_
_entity.id
_entity.type
_entity.pdbx_description
1 polymer ?
#
loop_
_entity_poly.entity_id
_entity_poly.type
_entity_poly.pdbx_seq_one_letter_code
_entity_poly.pdbx_strand_id
1 'polypeptide(L)'
;MSNRRRPQKGLGWTGIREQSWGSWATEIRIPHTRLRLWIGRFRHALEAALAYDAAMFCFYGECLPRQRKFNFPAVQRPAIPDHLRIHLNIATIRVIAADYG
;
A
#
# COMPACT_ATOMS: atom_id res chain seq x y z
N MET A 1 -28.82 4.92 16.31
CA MET A 1 -28.42 3.75 15.48
C MET A 1 -27.70 4.24 14.24
N SER A 2 -26.37 4.34 14.26
CA SER A 2 -25.62 4.92 13.13
C SER A 2 -25.41 3.87 12.05
N ASN A 3 -26.11 4.07 10.94
CA ASN A 3 -26.18 3.21 9.77
C ASN A 3 -24.80 3.17 9.08
N ARG A 4 -23.91 2.28 9.56
CA ARG A 4 -22.65 1.95 8.90
C ARG A 4 -22.98 1.18 7.62
N ARG A 5 -23.44 1.89 6.59
CA ARG A 5 -23.51 1.41 5.21
C ARG A 5 -22.13 0.86 4.89
N ARG A 6 -21.97 -0.47 4.94
CA ARG A 6 -20.80 -1.14 4.37
C ARG A 6 -20.81 -0.74 2.89
N PRO A 7 -19.84 0.04 2.40
CA PRO A 7 -19.76 0.23 0.96
C PRO A 7 -19.59 -1.16 0.36
N GLN A 8 -20.39 -1.43 -0.67
CA GLN A 8 -20.41 -2.67 -1.41
C GLN A 8 -18.99 -3.07 -1.82
N LYS A 9 -18.77 -4.38 -2.02
CA LYS A 9 -17.58 -4.99 -2.63
C LYS A 9 -17.12 -4.19 -3.89
N GLY A 10 -16.36 -3.11 -3.69
CA GLY A 10 -15.57 -2.46 -4.74
C GLY A 10 -14.34 -3.32 -5.00
N LEU A 11 -13.85 -3.32 -6.25
CA LEU A 11 -12.70 -4.10 -6.74
C LEU A 11 -11.67 -4.36 -5.62
N GLY A 12 -11.72 -5.56 -5.03
CA GLY A 12 -11.30 -5.81 -3.65
C GLY A 12 -9.80 -5.96 -3.45
N TRP A 13 -9.03 -4.92 -3.76
CA TRP A 13 -7.60 -4.88 -3.49
C TRP A 13 -7.31 -4.55 -2.02
N THR A 14 -6.28 -5.19 -1.49
CA THR A 14 -5.85 -5.02 -0.10
C THR A 14 -5.22 -3.65 0.10
N GLY A 15 -5.60 -2.96 1.17
CA GLY A 15 -5.00 -1.67 1.56
C GLY A 15 -5.56 -0.44 0.87
N ILE A 16 -6.53 -0.62 -0.04
CA ILE A 16 -7.13 0.47 -0.80
C ILE A 16 -8.48 0.85 -0.21
N ARG A 17 -8.72 2.16 -0.14
CA ARG A 17 -9.99 2.75 0.27
C ARG A 17 -10.49 3.70 -0.78
N GLU A 18 -11.72 3.48 -1.23
CA GLU A 18 -12.46 4.43 -2.05
C GLU A 18 -12.99 5.57 -1.19
N GLN A 19 -12.80 6.80 -1.63
CA GLN A 19 -13.42 7.98 -1.02
C GLN A 19 -14.68 8.37 -1.81
N SER A 20 -15.62 9.05 -1.14
CA SER A 20 -16.92 9.42 -1.69
C SER A 20 -16.91 10.26 -2.97
N TRP A 21 -15.75 10.83 -3.34
CA TRP A 21 -15.60 11.64 -4.55
C TRP A 21 -14.89 10.90 -5.70
N GLY A 22 -14.85 9.56 -5.67
CA GLY A 22 -14.22 8.74 -6.70
C GLY A 22 -12.69 8.75 -6.69
N SER A 23 -12.07 9.33 -5.66
CA SER A 23 -10.62 9.24 -5.45
C SER A 23 -10.24 8.03 -4.60
N TRP A 24 -9.09 7.45 -4.89
CA TRP A 24 -8.59 6.26 -4.23
C TRP A 24 -7.46 6.62 -3.28
N ALA A 25 -7.40 5.94 -2.15
CA ALA A 25 -6.38 6.17 -1.14
C ALA A 25 -5.74 4.86 -0.73
N THR A 26 -4.44 4.90 -0.45
CA THR A 26 -3.70 3.76 0.07
C THR A 26 -2.95 4.09 1.35
N GLU A 27 -3.09 3.20 2.33
CA GLU A 27 -2.43 3.29 3.63
C GLU A 27 -1.82 1.93 4.00
N ILE A 28 -0.67 1.96 4.67
CA ILE A 28 0.03 0.75 5.10
C ILE A 28 0.37 0.81 6.59
N ARG A 29 0.25 -0.33 7.29
CA ARG A 29 0.71 -0.46 8.67
C ARG A 29 2.22 -0.64 8.69
N ILE A 30 2.90 0.24 9.41
CA ILE A 30 4.35 0.18 9.61
C ILE A 30 4.66 -1.05 10.49
N PRO A 31 5.57 -1.95 10.07
CA PRO A 31 5.95 -3.11 10.86
C PRO A 31 6.43 -2.72 12.26
N HIS A 32 6.22 -3.59 13.25
CA HIS A 32 6.65 -3.39 14.65
C HIS A 32 6.07 -2.16 15.37
N THR A 33 5.20 -1.38 14.71
CA THR A 33 4.54 -0.22 15.31
C THR A 33 3.03 -0.33 15.15
N ARG A 34 2.29 0.51 15.88
CA ARG A 34 0.84 0.68 15.71
C ARG A 34 0.48 1.79 14.72
N LEU A 35 1.50 2.40 14.10
CA LEU A 35 1.33 3.54 13.22
C LEU A 35 0.91 3.09 11.80
N ARG A 36 0.18 3.99 11.13
CA ARG A 36 -0.20 3.83 9.73
C ARG A 36 0.48 4.93 8.93
N LEU A 37 1.09 4.54 7.82
CA LEU A 37 1.63 5.46 6.84
C LEU A 37 0.56 5.71 5.78
N TRP A 38 0.17 6.97 5.64
CA TRP A 38 -0.58 7.44 4.48
C TRP A 38 0.38 7.59 3.30
N ILE A 39 0.14 6.83 2.22
CA ILE A 39 1.02 6.85 1.05
C ILE A 39 0.63 8.01 0.14
N GLY A 40 -0.66 8.10 -0.22
CA GLY A 40 -1.15 9.14 -1.12
C GLY A 40 -2.61 8.95 -1.52
N ARG A 41 -3.06 9.87 -2.38
CA ARG A 41 -4.34 9.79 -3.11
C ARG A 41 -4.05 9.60 -4.59
N PHE A 42 -4.81 8.72 -5.22
CA PHE A 42 -4.65 8.29 -6.60
C PHE A 42 -5.97 8.46 -7.36
N ARG A 43 -5.87 8.59 -8.68
CA ARG A 43 -7.04 8.73 -9.55
C ARG A 43 -7.66 7.37 -9.84
N HIS A 44 -6.83 6.35 -9.94
CA HIS A 44 -7.26 4.98 -10.19
C HIS A 44 -7.01 4.08 -9.00
N ALA A 45 -7.86 3.06 -8.85
CA ALA A 45 -7.68 2.04 -7.83
C ALA A 45 -6.44 1.18 -8.10
N LEU A 46 -6.11 0.95 -9.38
CA LEU A 46 -4.91 0.22 -9.80
C LEU A 46 -3.64 0.91 -9.30
N GLU A 47 -3.51 2.21 -9.53
CA GLU A 47 -2.42 3.07 -9.06
C GLU A 47 -2.24 2.96 -7.54
N ALA A 48 -3.33 3.12 -6.78
CA ALA A 48 -3.30 2.97 -5.33
C ALA A 48 -2.84 1.57 -4.87
N ALA A 49 -3.15 0.54 -5.65
CA ALA A 49 -2.78 -0.84 -5.37
C ALA A 49 -1.30 -1.10 -5.62
N LEU A 50 -0.77 -0.56 -6.72
CA LEU A 50 0.64 -0.63 -7.07
C LEU A 50 1.49 0.09 -6.02
N ALA A 51 1.07 1.29 -5.62
CA ALA A 51 1.70 2.03 -4.54
C ALA A 51 1.67 1.26 -3.20
N TYR A 52 0.58 0.54 -2.90
CA TYR A 52 0.51 -0.34 -1.73
C TYR A 52 1.53 -1.48 -1.78
N ASP A 53 1.63 -2.15 -2.93
CA ASP A 53 2.55 -3.28 -3.11
C ASP A 53 4.02 -2.82 -3.05
N ALA A 54 4.34 -1.66 -3.63
CA ALA A 54 5.67 -1.05 -3.53
C ALA A 54 6.03 -0.71 -2.08
N ALA A 55 5.09 -0.14 -1.31
CA ALA A 55 5.30 0.11 0.11
C ALA A 55 5.49 -1.19 0.91
N MET A 56 4.69 -2.23 0.63
CA MET A 56 4.86 -3.53 1.27
C MET A 56 6.24 -4.12 0.97
N PHE A 57 6.69 -4.04 -0.28
CA PHE A 57 8.01 -4.50 -0.67
C PHE A 57 9.10 -3.73 0.07
N CYS A 58 8.99 -2.41 0.22
CA CYS A 58 9.95 -1.63 1.00
C CYS A 58 10.00 -2.05 2.48
N PHE A 59 8.89 -2.50 3.08
CA PHE A 59 8.88 -2.95 4.47
C PHE A 59 9.35 -4.39 4.67
N TYR A 60 8.88 -5.31 3.83
CA TYR A 60 9.05 -6.76 4.06
C TYR A 60 9.99 -7.43 3.04
N GLY A 61 10.30 -6.77 1.93
CA GLY A 61 10.98 -7.39 0.79
C GLY A 61 10.09 -8.42 0.11
N GLU A 62 10.70 -9.49 -0.40
CA GLU A 62 9.98 -10.62 -1.01
C GLU A 62 9.28 -11.52 0.01
N CYS A 63 9.78 -11.52 1.25
CA CYS A 63 9.29 -12.35 2.35
C CYS A 63 8.15 -11.67 3.11
N LEU A 64 6.92 -11.78 2.58
CA LEU A 64 5.73 -11.28 3.26
C LEU A 64 5.35 -12.13 4.49
N PRO A 65 4.78 -11.52 5.55
CA PRO A 65 4.14 -12.25 6.63
C PRO A 65 2.99 -13.13 6.09
N ARG A 66 2.75 -14.31 6.70
CA ARG A 66 1.71 -15.29 6.26
C ARG A 66 0.32 -14.71 5.97
N GLN A 67 -0.06 -13.62 6.64
CA GLN A 67 -1.38 -12.99 6.51
C GLN A 67 -1.44 -11.88 5.45
N ARG A 68 -0.32 -11.54 4.80
CA ARG A 68 -0.25 -10.49 3.77
C ARG A 68 0.04 -11.10 2.42
N LYS A 69 -0.53 -10.51 1.37
CA LYS A 69 -0.31 -10.88 -0.03
C LYS A 69 -0.20 -9.61 -0.85
N PHE A 70 0.68 -9.62 -1.86
CA PHE A 70 0.69 -8.56 -2.87
C PHE A 70 -0.60 -8.62 -3.68
N ASN A 71 -1.10 -7.46 -4.10
CA ASN A 71 -2.22 -7.38 -5.03
C ASN A 71 -1.79 -7.83 -6.43
N PHE A 72 -0.54 -7.53 -6.83
CA PHE A 72 0.03 -7.80 -8.14
C PHE A 72 1.37 -8.54 -8.06
N PRO A 73 1.37 -9.89 -7.98
CA PRO A 73 2.61 -10.65 -7.87
C PRO A 73 3.47 -10.62 -9.15
N ALA A 74 2.87 -10.35 -10.31
CA ALA A 74 3.53 -10.34 -11.62
C ALA A 74 4.07 -8.95 -12.04
N VAL A 75 3.79 -7.90 -11.28
CA VAL A 75 4.27 -6.55 -11.59
C VAL A 75 5.68 -6.35 -11.07
N GLN A 76 6.49 -5.60 -11.83
CA GLN A 76 7.85 -5.26 -11.47
C GLN A 76 7.88 -4.47 -10.17
N ARG A 77 8.66 -4.95 -9.20
CA ARG A 77 8.81 -4.35 -7.88
C ARG A 77 9.95 -3.32 -7.88
N PRO A 78 10.01 -2.43 -6.89
CA PRO A 78 11.17 -1.59 -6.68
C PRO A 78 12.44 -2.42 -6.62
N ALA A 79 13.40 -2.14 -7.51
CA ALA A 79 14.70 -2.81 -7.54
C ALA A 79 15.60 -2.29 -6.42
N ILE A 80 15.15 -2.47 -5.17
CA ILE A 80 15.86 -2.03 -3.96
C ILE A 80 16.56 -3.24 -3.36
N PRO A 81 17.90 -3.26 -3.30
CA PRO A 81 18.64 -4.31 -2.61
C PRO A 81 18.21 -4.42 -1.13
N ASP A 82 18.11 -5.65 -0.63
CA ASP A 82 17.64 -5.91 0.75
C ASP A 82 18.44 -5.17 1.83
N HIS A 83 19.75 -5.02 1.63
CA HIS A 83 20.62 -4.31 2.56
C HIS A 83 20.35 -2.80 2.62
N LEU A 84 19.85 -2.19 1.54
CA LEU A 84 19.45 -0.77 1.55
C LEU A 84 18.05 -0.61 2.11
N ARG A 85 17.18 -1.59 1.85
CA ARG A 85 15.78 -1.59 2.28
C ARG A 85 15.62 -1.44 3.80
N ILE A 86 16.43 -2.16 4.58
CA ILE A 86 16.39 -2.12 6.06
C ILE A 86 16.72 -0.74 6.65
N HIS A 87 17.39 0.13 5.89
CA HIS A 87 17.78 1.48 6.30
C HIS A 87 16.87 2.58 5.74
N LEU A 88 15.84 2.23 4.97
CA LEU A 88 14.91 3.22 4.43
C LEU A 88 14.11 3.87 5.55
N ASN A 89 14.05 5.20 5.53
CA ASN A 89 13.17 5.94 6.42
C ASN A 89 11.73 5.91 5.89
N ILE A 90 10.75 6.16 6.78
CA ILE A 90 9.32 6.14 6.44
C ILE A 90 8.95 7.15 5.32
N ALA A 91 9.58 8.32 5.31
CA ALA A 91 9.35 9.34 4.28
C ALA A 91 9.89 8.89 2.91
N THR A 92 11.06 8.26 2.86
CA THR A 92 11.64 7.68 1.63
C THR A 92 10.76 6.55 1.11
N ILE A 93 10.29 5.66 1.99
CA ILE A 93 9.35 4.60 1.63
C ILE A 93 8.07 5.19 1.04
N ARG A 94 7.55 6.28 1.63
CA ARG A 94 6.36 6.98 1.10
C ARG A 94 6.60 7.51 -0.31
N VAL A 95 7.75 8.17 -0.55
CA VAL A 95 8.08 8.74 -1.85
C VAL A 95 8.22 7.63 -2.90
N ILE A 96 8.98 6.57 -2.60
CA ILE A 96 9.13 5.42 -3.50
C ILE A 96 7.77 4.80 -3.80
N ALA A 97 6.95 4.54 -2.78
CA ALA A 97 5.65 3.94 -2.96
C ALA A 97 4.70 4.80 -3.80
N ALA A 98 4.73 6.12 -3.58
CA ALA A 98 3.88 7.05 -4.33
C ALA A 98 4.32 7.24 -5.79
N ASP A 99 5.57 6.95 -6.15
CA ASP A 99 6.08 7.03 -7.52
C ASP A 99 5.66 5.82 -8.39
N TYR A 100 5.36 4.69 -7.75
CA TYR A 100 4.92 3.45 -8.42
C TYR A 100 3.42 3.44 -8.79
N GLY A 101 2.67 4.47 -8.42
CA GLY A 101 1.23 4.58 -8.63
C GLY A 101 0.83 5.95 -9.13
#